data_AF-A0A660V0Y3-F1
#
_entry.id   AF-A0A660V0Y3-F1
#
_cell.length_a   1.000
_cell.length_b   1.000
_cell.length_c   1.000
_cell.angle_alpha   90.00
_cell.angle_beta   90.00
_cell.angle_gamma   90.00
#
_symmetry.space_group_name_H-M   'P 1'
#
loop_
_entity.id
_entity.type
_entity.pdbx_description
1 polymer ?
#
loop_
_entity_poly.entity_id
_entity_poly.type
_entity_poly.pdbx_seq_one_letter_code
_entity_poly.pdbx_strand_id
1 'polypeptide(L)'
;MTKTKNRQIKTIAQLKELATEGGLECFILLNGGLKSSKYISYNPKEKTFYVFNYIDDSEDVLTERQIFDSACSNIGEAMEKGALIRD
;
A
#
# COMPACT_ATOMS: atom_id res chain seq x y z
N MET A 1 19.53 -0.96 -21.49
CA MET A 1 18.39 -1.47 -20.71
C MET A 1 18.68 -1.22 -19.25
N THR A 2 18.15 -0.13 -18.71
CA THR A 2 18.32 0.23 -17.30
C THR A 2 17.60 -0.79 -16.45
N LYS A 3 18.31 -1.43 -15.51
CA LYS A 3 17.73 -2.27 -14.46
C LYS A 3 16.69 -1.42 -13.70
N THR A 4 15.41 -1.54 -14.03
CA THR A 4 14.34 -0.91 -13.26
C THR A 4 14.43 -1.49 -11.86
N LYS A 5 14.84 -0.69 -10.87
CA LYS A 5 14.74 -1.08 -9.45
C LYS A 5 13.31 -1.55 -9.23
N ASN A 6 13.14 -2.78 -8.73
CA ASN A 6 11.82 -3.34 -8.50
C ASN A 6 11.10 -2.48 -7.45
N ARG A 7 10.08 -1.72 -7.88
CA ARG A 7 9.27 -0.84 -7.01
C ARG A 7 8.06 -1.55 -6.42
N GLN A 8 7.87 -2.83 -6.75
CA GLN A 8 6.77 -3.62 -6.22
C GLN A 8 6.97 -3.88 -4.73
N ILE A 9 5.90 -3.67 -3.97
CA ILE A 9 5.81 -4.04 -2.56
C ILE A 9 5.03 -5.35 -2.53
N LYS A 10 5.67 -6.45 -2.14
CA LYS A 10 5.10 -7.81 -2.28
C LYS A 10 4.73 -8.44 -0.96
N THR A 11 5.26 -7.93 0.13
CA THR A 11 5.06 -8.51 1.46
C THR A 11 4.67 -7.43 2.45
N ILE A 12 3.90 -7.83 3.46
CA ILE A 12 3.53 -6.95 4.55
C ILE A 12 4.74 -6.45 5.34
N ALA A 13 5.80 -7.26 5.45
CA ALA A 13 7.04 -6.87 6.11
C ALA A 13 7.71 -5.69 5.36
N GLN A 14 7.77 -5.77 4.03
CA GLN A 14 8.26 -4.67 3.19
C GLN A 14 7.37 -3.43 3.32
N LEU A 15 6.05 -3.60 3.30
CA LEU A 15 5.13 -2.47 3.46
C LEU A 15 5.34 -1.78 4.82
N LYS A 16 5.45 -2.54 5.92
CA LYS A 16 5.70 -1.99 7.26
C LYS A 16 7.02 -1.23 7.33
N GLU A 17 8.10 -1.81 6.81
CA GLU A 17 9.42 -1.17 6.78
C GLU A 17 9.36 0.17 6.06
N LEU A 18 8.81 0.19 4.84
CA LEU A 18 8.73 1.40 4.01
C LEU A 18 7.75 2.45 4.55
N ALA A 19 6.63 2.03 5.15
CA ALA A 19 5.60 2.94 5.65
C ALA A 19 5.89 3.48 7.06
N THR A 20 6.90 2.99 7.77
CA THR A 20 7.24 3.49 9.12
C THR A 20 8.03 4.82 9.05
N GLU A 21 8.84 5.02 8.00
CA GLU A 21 9.78 6.16 7.90
C GLU A 21 9.13 7.42 7.29
N GLY A 22 8.15 8.00 7.99
CA GLY A 22 7.45 9.20 7.50
C GLY A 22 6.40 8.91 6.44
N GLY A 23 5.96 7.66 6.37
CA GLY A 23 4.94 7.17 5.45
C GLY A 23 5.45 6.92 4.03
N LEU A 24 4.56 6.37 3.22
CA LEU A 24 4.87 5.81 1.92
C LEU A 24 3.84 6.28 0.89
N GLU A 25 4.30 7.06 -0.07
CA GLU A 25 3.57 7.31 -1.31
C GLU A 25 3.65 6.08 -2.20
N CYS A 26 2.48 5.54 -2.55
CA CYS A 26 2.37 4.37 -3.40
C CYS A 26 1.08 4.40 -4.20
N PHE A 27 0.95 3.47 -5.15
CA PHE A 27 -0.28 3.29 -5.88
C PHE A 27 -0.54 1.83 -6.17
N ILE A 28 -1.82 1.49 -6.30
CA ILE A 28 -2.25 0.22 -6.89
C ILE A 28 -2.36 0.42 -8.39
N LEU A 29 -1.61 -0.37 -9.16
CA LEU A 29 -1.74 -0.44 -10.61
C LEU A 29 -3.02 -1.19 -10.98
N LEU A 30 -3.92 -0.50 -11.66
CA LEU A 30 -5.20 -1.04 -12.11
C LEU A 30 -5.13 -1.43 -13.59
N ASN A 31 -6.14 -2.17 -14.04
CA ASN A 31 -6.31 -2.49 -15.46
C ASN A 31 -6.40 -1.20 -16.30
N GLY A 32 -5.90 -1.27 -17.54
CA GLY A 32 -5.86 -0.11 -18.44
C GLY A 32 -4.77 0.91 -18.12
N GLY A 33 -3.81 0.58 -17.23
CA GLY A 33 -2.69 1.47 -16.87
C GLY A 33 -3.08 2.60 -15.92
N LEU A 34 -4.25 2.50 -15.29
CA LEU A 34 -4.73 3.45 -14.29
C LEU A 34 -4.05 3.23 -12.94
N LYS A 35 -4.09 4.25 -12.08
CA LYS A 35 -3.50 4.22 -10.74
C LYS A 35 -4.55 4.59 -9.70
N SER A 36 -4.57 3.87 -8.59
CA SER A 36 -5.20 4.32 -7.35
C SER A 36 -4.08 4.74 -6.39
N SER A 37 -3.80 6.03 -6.32
CA SER A 37 -2.75 6.60 -5.46
C SER A 37 -3.18 6.60 -4.00
N LYS A 38 -2.23 6.31 -3.12
CA LYS A 38 -2.43 6.18 -1.68
C LYS A 38 -1.20 6.64 -0.93
N TYR A 39 -1.41 7.26 0.23
CA TYR A 39 -0.37 7.42 1.24
C TYR A 39 -0.62 6.41 2.35
N ILE A 40 0.42 5.65 2.74
CA ILE A 40 0.34 4.63 3.78
C ILE A 40 1.38 4.91 4.85
N SER A 41 0.97 4.95 6.12
CA SER A 41 1.89 5.06 7.27
C SER A 41 1.64 3.92 8.25
N TYR A 42 2.70 3.27 8.73
CA TYR A 42 2.58 2.18 9.70
C TYR A 42 2.96 2.64 11.11
N ASN A 43 2.06 2.45 12.06
CA ASN A 43 2.30 2.68 13.48
C ASN A 43 2.71 1.35 14.17
N PRO A 44 4.00 1.15 14.51
CA PRO A 44 4.45 -0.09 15.13
C PRO A 44 3.95 -0.29 16.56
N LYS A 45 3.56 0.78 17.27
CA LYS A 45 3.04 0.69 18.65
C LYS A 45 1.64 0.10 18.68
N GLU A 46 0.78 0.57 17.77
CA GLU A 46 -0.61 0.14 17.65
C GLU A 46 -0.80 -1.04 16.69
N LYS A 47 0.23 -1.36 15.89
CA LYS A 47 0.21 -2.39 14.83
C LYS A 47 -0.88 -2.12 13.79
N THR A 48 -1.06 -0.85 13.46
CA THR A 48 -2.07 -0.34 12.51
C THR A 48 -1.41 0.42 11.37
N PHE A 49 -2.09 0.45 10.24
CA PHE A 49 -1.78 1.25 9.06
C PHE A 49 -2.79 2.38 8.98
N TYR A 50 -2.29 3.60 8.90
CA TYR A 50 -3.06 4.71 8.37
C TYR A 50 -2.99 4.67 6.84
N VAL A 51 -4.13 4.77 6.17
CA VAL A 51 -4.24 4.78 4.72
C VAL A 51 -5.06 6.00 4.32
N PHE A 52 -4.48 6.84 3.46
CA PHE A 52 -5.17 7.95 2.80
C PHE A 52 -5.36 7.61 1.32
N ASN A 53 -6.60 7.67 0.84
CA ASN A 53 -6.94 7.41 -0.55
C ASN A 53 -7.13 8.72 -1.31
N TYR A 54 -6.23 9.04 -2.26
CA TYR A 54 -6.27 10.30 -3.02
C TYR A 54 -7.44 10.43 -4.00
N ILE A 55 -8.18 9.35 -4.25
CA ILE A 55 -9.29 9.38 -5.24
C ILE A 55 -10.53 10.10 -4.68
N ASP A 56 -10.74 10.02 -3.37
CA ASP A 56 -11.94 10.50 -2.68
C ASP A 56 -11.64 11.12 -1.32
N ASP A 57 -10.35 11.35 -1.01
CA ASP A 57 -9.85 11.88 0.26
C ASP A 57 -10.28 11.08 1.50
N SER A 58 -10.62 9.80 1.33
CA SER A 58 -10.98 8.92 2.45
C SER A 58 -9.76 8.48 3.27
N GLU A 59 -9.99 8.30 4.57
CA GLU A 59 -8.99 7.93 5.56
C GLU A 59 -9.42 6.65 6.30
N ASP A 60 -8.53 5.67 6.35
CA ASP A 60 -8.75 4.40 7.05
C ASP A 60 -7.61 4.09 8.03
N VAL A 61 -7.98 3.47 9.16
CA VAL A 61 -7.02 2.85 10.08
C VAL A 61 -7.24 1.36 10.07
N LEU A 62 -6.28 0.61 9.52
CA LEU A 62 -6.39 -0.81 9.25
C LEU A 62 -5.37 -1.61 10.04
N THR A 63 -5.80 -2.71 10.64
CA THR A 63 -4.86 -3.74 11.12
C THR A 63 -4.26 -4.49 9.93
N GLU A 64 -3.15 -5.20 10.17
CA GLU A 64 -2.58 -6.12 9.18
C GLU A 64 -3.61 -7.12 8.62
N ARG A 65 -4.50 -7.65 9.46
CA ARG A 65 -5.58 -8.54 8.99
C ARG A 65 -6.52 -7.82 8.02
N GLN A 66 -6.89 -6.57 8.31
CA GLN A 66 -7.79 -5.78 7.46
C GLN A 66 -7.14 -5.34 6.15
N ILE A 67 -5.80 -5.20 6.09
CA ILE A 67 -5.08 -4.97 4.84
C ILE A 67 -5.33 -6.10 3.82
N PHE A 68 -5.46 -7.34 4.30
CA PHE A 68 -5.72 -8.53 3.46
C PHE A 68 -7.20 -8.90 3.35
N ASP A 69 -8.09 -8.21 4.08
CA ASP A 69 -9.52 -8.45 3.98
C ASP A 69 -10.10 -7.62 2.84
N SER A 70 -10.54 -8.27 1.76
CA SER A 70 -11.10 -7.60 0.58
C SER A 70 -12.36 -6.79 0.88
N ALA A 71 -13.03 -7.02 2.02
CA ALA A 71 -14.15 -6.20 2.47
C ALA A 71 -13.69 -4.86 3.09
N CYS A 72 -12.42 -4.75 3.50
CA CYS A 72 -11.85 -3.55 4.11
C CYS A 72 -10.87 -2.82 3.19
N SER A 73 -10.08 -3.55 2.39
CA SER A 73 -9.03 -2.96 1.57
C SER A 73 -8.67 -3.83 0.37
N ASN A 74 -8.16 -3.21 -0.69
CA ASN A 74 -7.59 -3.88 -1.85
C ASN A 74 -6.05 -3.94 -1.81
N ILE A 75 -5.41 -3.45 -0.73
CA ILE A 75 -3.95 -3.34 -0.63
C ILE A 75 -3.29 -4.72 -0.54
N GLY A 76 -3.82 -5.64 0.28
CA GLY A 76 -3.29 -7.00 0.42
C GLY A 76 -3.31 -7.77 -0.90
N GLU A 77 -4.46 -7.76 -1.58
CA GLU A 77 -4.61 -8.35 -2.92
C GLU A 77 -3.64 -7.73 -3.93
N ALA A 78 -3.46 -6.41 -3.90
CA ALA A 78 -2.51 -5.72 -4.77
C ALA A 78 -1.07 -6.13 -4.49
N MET A 79 -0.67 -6.34 -3.23
CA MET A 79 0.66 -6.85 -2.89
C MET A 79 0.87 -8.27 -3.45
N GLU A 80 -0.11 -9.17 -3.26
CA GLU A 80 -0.04 -10.56 -3.73
C GLU A 80 0.09 -10.63 -5.26
N LYS A 81 -0.60 -9.75 -5.99
CA LYS A 81 -0.51 -9.64 -7.45
C LYS A 81 0.71 -8.84 -7.94
N GLY A 82 1.52 -8.26 -7.04
CA GLY A 82 2.61 -7.37 -7.40
C GLY A 82 2.15 -6.06 -8.06
N ALA A 83 0.92 -5.65 -7.78
CA ALA A 83 0.29 -4.43 -8.27
C ALA A 83 0.42 -3.23 -7.31
N LEU A 84 0.86 -3.43 -6.06
CA LEU A 84 1.22 -2.32 -5.17
C LEU A 84 2.63 -1.82 -5.47
N ILE A 85 2.75 -0.57 -5.92
CA ILE A 85 3.98 0.02 -6.43
C ILE A 85 4.33 1.28 -5.62
N ARG A 86 5.59 1.42 -5.19
CA ARG A 86 6.09 2.69 -4.64
C ARG A 86 6.24 3.74 -5.76
N ASP A 87 5.71 4.94 -5.55
CA ASP A 87 5.81 6.04 -6.52
C ASP A 87 7.22 6.67 -6.53
#